data_AF-A0A8H9UYM6-F1
#
_entry.id   AF-A0A8H9UYM6-F1
#
_cell.length_a   1.000
_cell.length_b   1.000
_cell.length_c   1.000
_cell.angle_alpha   90.00
_cell.angle_beta   90.00
_cell.angle_gamma   90.00
#
_symmetry.space_group_name_H-M   'P 1'
#
loop_
_entity.id
_entity.type
_entity.pdbx_description
1 polymer ?
#
loop_
_entity_poly.entity_id
_entity_poly.type
_entity_poly.pdbx_seq_one_letter_code
_entity_poly.pdbx_strand_id
1 'polypeptide(L)'
;MNFIPKHKNCKNCGGCCGPVPINQVEYKTIQNYVDINKPKYNKKTDFMTCKFRVDGCCSIYKVRPTLCKLFGVTKGMNCPNGNSYNIDGFKILNKHHKNKIKGLINEVIKTDY
;
A
#
# COMPACT_ATOMS: atom_id res chain seq x y z
N MET A 1 10.07 -17.05 7.25
CA MET A 1 9.52 -15.68 7.17
C MET A 1 9.99 -15.03 5.89
N ASN A 2 9.12 -14.36 5.14
CA ASN A 2 9.55 -13.59 3.97
C ASN A 2 9.81 -12.15 4.43
N PHE A 3 11.08 -11.78 4.50
CA PHE A 3 11.51 -10.46 4.97
C PHE A 3 11.25 -9.40 3.89
N ILE A 4 10.59 -8.30 4.25
CA ILE A 4 10.53 -7.08 3.44
C ILE A 4 11.37 -6.01 4.15
N PRO A 5 12.43 -5.49 3.51
CA PRO A 5 13.27 -4.46 4.10
C PRO A 5 12.47 -3.20 4.46
N LYS A 6 12.85 -2.53 5.55
CA LYS A 6 12.30 -1.22 5.89
C LYS A 6 12.87 -0.14 4.96
N HIS A 7 12.00 0.75 4.49
CA HIS A 7 12.39 1.98 3.79
C HIS A 7 13.08 2.93 4.78
N LYS A 8 14.40 3.10 4.65
CA LYS A 8 15.18 3.98 5.53
C LYS A 8 15.33 5.40 4.98
N ASN A 9 15.27 5.55 3.66
CA ASN A 9 15.53 6.83 2.98
C ASN A 9 14.24 7.54 2.53
N CYS A 10 13.07 6.96 2.82
CA CYS A 10 11.78 7.59 2.53
C CYS A 10 11.40 8.56 3.66
N LYS A 11 11.65 9.86 3.48
CA LYS A 11 11.22 10.92 4.40
C LYS A 11 9.79 11.39 4.08
N ASN A 12 8.80 10.52 4.26
CA ASN A 12 7.39 10.81 3.95
C ASN A 12 7.12 11.22 2.48
N CYS A 13 7.95 10.80 1.52
CA CYS A 13 7.88 11.30 0.14
C CYS A 13 6.54 11.04 -0.56
N GLY A 14 5.88 9.91 -0.25
CA GLY A 14 4.59 9.55 -0.86
C GLY A 14 4.63 9.24 -2.36
N GLY A 15 5.79 9.27 -3.02
CA GLY A 15 5.89 9.08 -4.48
C GLY A 15 5.42 7.72 -5.00
N CYS A 16 5.30 6.72 -4.13
CA CYS A 16 4.71 5.41 -4.46
C CYS A 16 3.27 5.23 -3.94
N CYS A 17 2.65 6.27 -3.38
CA CYS A 17 1.32 6.20 -2.78
C CYS A 17 0.23 6.46 -3.83
N GLY A 18 -0.05 5.45 -4.65
CA GLY A 18 -1.18 5.45 -5.58
C GLY A 18 -2.24 4.40 -5.28
N PRO A 19 -3.26 4.26 -6.15
CA PRO A 19 -4.14 3.12 -6.12
C PRO A 19 -3.32 1.85 -6.38
N VAL A 20 -3.41 0.87 -5.49
CA VAL A 20 -2.74 -0.42 -5.65
C VAL A 20 -3.76 -1.55 -5.65
N PRO A 21 -3.58 -2.59 -6.49
CA PRO A 21 -4.34 -3.82 -6.38
C PRO A 21 -4.18 -4.45 -5.00
N ILE A 22 -5.30 -4.91 -4.44
CA ILE A 22 -5.37 -5.63 -3.18
C ILE A 22 -6.19 -6.91 -3.36
N ASN A 23 -5.79 -7.97 -2.65
CA ASN A 23 -6.55 -9.21 -2.66
C ASN A 23 -7.70 -9.18 -1.63
N GLN A 24 -8.55 -10.20 -1.66
CA GLN A 24 -9.72 -10.31 -0.76
C GLN A 24 -9.35 -10.24 0.74
N VAL A 25 -8.22 -10.83 1.13
CA VAL A 25 -7.76 -10.85 2.54
C VAL A 25 -7.29 -9.46 2.97
N GLU A 26 -6.52 -8.79 2.12
CA GLU A 26 -6.06 -7.41 2.35
C GLU A 26 -7.25 -6.45 2.40
N TYR A 27 -8.22 -6.58 1.49
CA TYR A 27 -9.45 -5.79 1.49
C TYR A 27 -10.16 -5.89 2.83
N LYS A 28 -10.45 -7.11 3.30
CA LYS A 28 -11.13 -7.34 4.58
C LYS A 28 -10.32 -6.83 5.77
N THR A 29 -8.99 -7.00 5.74
CA THR A 29 -8.09 -6.53 6.80
C THR A 29 -8.13 -5.00 6.91
N ILE A 30 -8.05 -4.31 5.77
CA ILE A 30 -8.07 -2.84 5.74
C ILE A 30 -9.47 -2.33 6.11
N GLN A 31 -10.53 -2.95 5.59
CA GLN A 31 -11.91 -2.60 5.92
C GLN A 31 -12.15 -2.71 7.43
N ASN A 32 -11.82 -3.84 8.06
CA ASN A 32 -11.94 -4.01 9.51
C ASN A 32 -11.13 -2.96 10.28
N TYR A 33 -9.90 -2.66 9.83
CA TYR A 33 -9.08 -1.63 10.46
C TYR A 33 -9.73 -0.24 10.36
N VAL A 34 -10.28 0.11 9.20
CA VAL A 34 -10.99 1.37 8.98
C VAL A 34 -12.23 1.45 9.86
N ASP A 35 -13.01 0.38 9.94
CA ASP A 35 -14.24 0.33 10.73
C ASP A 35 -13.98 0.51 12.22
N ILE A 36 -12.90 -0.09 12.75
CA ILE A 36 -12.55 -0.03 14.17
C ILE A 36 -11.83 1.29 14.52
N ASN A 37 -10.84 1.69 13.73
CA ASN A 37 -9.90 2.76 14.10
C ASN A 37 -10.28 4.12 13.53
N LYS A 38 -11.26 4.18 12.61
CA LYS A 38 -11.72 5.41 11.94
C LYS A 38 -10.55 6.32 11.49
N PRO A 39 -9.55 5.79 10.75
CA PRO A 39 -8.40 6.58 10.31
C PRO A 39 -8.85 7.73 9.40
N LYS A 40 -8.10 8.83 9.38
CA LYS A 40 -8.33 9.91 8.41
C LYS A 40 -8.14 9.40 6.98
N TYR A 41 -8.91 9.93 6.04
CA TYR A 41 -8.73 9.71 4.61
C TYR A 41 -9.17 10.95 3.84
N ASN A 42 -8.60 11.16 2.65
CA ASN A 42 -9.01 12.25 1.77
C ASN A 42 -10.31 11.84 1.07
N LYS A 43 -11.36 12.65 1.24
CA LYS A 43 -12.66 12.44 0.58
C LYS A 43 -12.65 12.83 -0.90
N LYS A 44 -11.86 13.86 -1.24
CA LYS A 44 -11.68 14.39 -2.59
C LYS A 44 -10.19 14.32 -2.93
N THR A 45 -9.85 13.45 -3.86
CA THR A 45 -8.48 13.21 -4.30
C THR A 45 -8.57 12.62 -5.69
N ASP A 46 -7.65 13.00 -6.56
CA ASP A 46 -7.49 12.36 -7.85
C ASP A 46 -7.35 10.82 -7.69
N PHE A 47 -7.87 10.07 -8.65
CA PHE A 47 -7.87 8.61 -8.62
C PHE A 47 -6.46 8.01 -8.48
N MET A 48 -5.43 8.69 -9.02
CA MET A 48 -4.04 8.26 -8.97
C MET A 48 -3.38 8.49 -7.60
N THR A 49 -4.05 9.17 -6.68
CA THR A 49 -3.55 9.41 -5.32
C THR A 49 -4.25 8.48 -4.32
N CYS A 50 -3.46 7.88 -3.42
CA CYS A 50 -4.02 7.02 -2.37
C CYS A 50 -4.82 7.83 -1.34
N LYS A 51 -6.09 7.48 -1.11
CA LYS A 51 -6.98 8.17 -0.16
C LYS A 51 -6.48 8.16 1.29
N PHE A 52 -5.69 7.15 1.65
CA PHE A 52 -5.11 7.02 2.98
C PHE A 52 -3.83 7.84 3.19
N ARG A 53 -3.40 8.62 2.18
CA ARG A 53 -2.22 9.47 2.26
C ARG A 53 -2.63 10.87 2.76
N VAL A 54 -2.65 11.05 4.08
CA VAL A 54 -3.13 12.26 4.76
C VAL A 54 -1.96 12.92 5.51
N ASP A 55 -1.83 14.25 5.44
CA ASP A 55 -0.85 15.03 6.22
C ASP A 55 0.58 14.47 6.19
N GLY A 56 1.12 14.17 5.01
CA GLY A 56 2.48 13.60 4.94
C GLY A 56 2.57 12.08 5.25
N CYS A 57 1.52 11.42 5.73
CA CYS A 57 1.59 10.06 6.28
C CYS A 57 0.54 9.10 5.68
N CYS A 58 0.75 7.79 5.87
CA CYS A 58 -0.26 6.76 5.58
C CYS A 58 -1.08 6.50 6.84
N SER A 59 -2.37 6.83 6.82
CA SER A 59 -3.27 6.69 7.99
C SER A 59 -3.58 5.23 8.35
N ILE A 60 -3.31 4.29 7.45
CA ILE A 60 -3.47 2.83 7.67
C ILE A 60 -2.13 2.08 7.63
N TYR A 61 -1.02 2.74 7.96
CA TYR A 61 0.33 2.17 7.80
C TYR A 61 0.50 0.76 8.38
N LYS A 62 -0.15 0.48 9.54
CA LYS A 62 -0.12 -0.84 10.21
C LYS A 62 -0.67 -1.97 9.34
N VAL A 63 -1.67 -1.70 8.53
CA VAL A 63 -2.35 -2.67 7.65
C VAL A 63 -2.11 -2.40 6.16
N ARG A 64 -1.06 -1.64 5.83
CA ARG A 64 -0.73 -1.33 4.43
C ARG A 64 -0.60 -2.62 3.59
N PRO A 65 -1.11 -2.65 2.35
CA PRO A 65 -1.00 -3.81 1.47
C PRO A 65 0.43 -4.30 1.27
N THR A 66 0.56 -5.57 0.92
CA THR A 66 1.83 -6.21 0.57
C THR A 66 2.51 -5.46 -0.57
N LEU A 67 1.77 -5.10 -1.62
CA LEU A 67 2.32 -4.34 -2.74
C LEU A 67 2.86 -2.96 -2.31
N CYS A 68 2.17 -2.25 -1.41
CA CYS A 68 2.69 -1.00 -0.82
C CYS A 68 4.03 -1.19 -0.08
N LYS A 69 4.26 -2.36 0.54
CA LYS A 69 5.52 -2.68 1.22
C LYS A 69 6.65 -3.00 0.23
N LEU A 70 6.31 -3.47 -0.97
CA LEU A 70 7.26 -3.92 -2.00
C LEU A 70 7.79 -2.81 -2.90
N PHE A 71 7.05 -1.70 -3.05
CA PHE A 71 7.52 -0.54 -3.79
C PHE A 71 8.88 -0.07 -3.27
N GLY A 72 9.79 0.24 -4.18
CA GLY A 72 11.09 0.79 -3.82
C GLY A 72 12.12 -0.23 -3.36
N VAL A 73 11.74 -1.46 -3.00
CA VAL A 73 12.67 -2.51 -2.52
C VAL A 73 12.76 -3.72 -3.47
N THR A 74 11.84 -3.83 -4.42
CA THR A 74 11.73 -4.93 -5.38
C THR A 74 12.56 -4.66 -6.64
N LYS A 75 13.19 -5.70 -7.20
CA LYS A 75 13.91 -5.62 -8.48
C LYS A 75 12.97 -5.08 -9.58
N GLY A 76 13.38 -4.00 -10.24
CA GLY A 76 12.57 -3.32 -11.28
C GLY A 76 11.59 -2.27 -10.75
N MET A 77 11.47 -2.09 -9.43
CA MET A 77 10.65 -1.05 -8.79
C MET A 77 11.55 -0.12 -7.96
N ASN A 78 12.56 0.47 -8.60
CA ASN A 78 13.58 1.26 -7.91
C ASN A 78 12.99 2.51 -7.25
N CYS A 79 13.45 2.83 -6.04
CA CYS A 79 13.07 4.05 -5.36
C CYS A 79 14.03 5.19 -5.75
N PRO A 80 13.53 6.36 -6.20
CA PRO A 80 14.40 7.50 -6.51
C PRO A 80 15.15 8.02 -5.27
N ASN A 81 14.66 7.70 -4.07
CA ASN A 81 15.29 8.07 -2.81
C ASN A 81 16.29 7.01 -2.29
N GLY A 82 16.68 6.02 -3.09
CA GLY A 82 17.73 5.06 -2.72
C GLY A 82 17.31 3.97 -1.71
N ASN A 83 16.08 3.45 -1.80
CA ASN A 83 15.62 2.29 -1.01
C ASN A 83 15.76 0.94 -1.75
N SER A 84 16.52 0.87 -2.85
CA SER A 84 16.54 -0.30 -3.77
C SER A 84 17.31 -1.50 -3.22
N TYR A 85 16.63 -2.39 -2.48
CA TYR A 85 17.19 -3.66 -1.99
C TYR A 85 17.19 -4.80 -3.02
N ASN A 86 16.57 -4.61 -4.18
CA ASN A 86 16.51 -5.57 -5.29
C ASN A 86 15.98 -6.97 -4.92
N ILE A 87 15.01 -7.05 -4.00
CA ILE A 87 14.39 -8.34 -3.64
C ILE A 87 13.48 -8.86 -4.75
N ASP A 88 13.25 -10.18 -4.77
CA ASP A 88 12.26 -10.82 -5.64
C ASP A 88 10.85 -10.68 -5.04
N GLY A 89 10.14 -9.65 -5.50
CA GLY A 89 8.78 -9.36 -5.06
C GLY A 89 7.75 -10.42 -5.49
N PHE A 90 7.99 -11.15 -6.57
CA PHE A 90 7.06 -12.18 -7.06
C PHE A 90 6.98 -13.36 -6.09
N LYS A 91 8.10 -13.78 -5.48
CA LYS A 91 8.09 -14.82 -4.44
C LYS A 91 7.24 -14.43 -3.23
N ILE A 92 7.18 -13.14 -2.92
CA ILE A 92 6.37 -12.60 -1.82
C ILE A 92 4.91 -12.52 -2.27
N LEU A 93 4.65 -11.91 -3.42
CA LEU A 93 3.30 -11.75 -3.96
C LEU A 93 2.64 -13.10 -4.19
N ASN A 94 3.27 -14.08 -4.86
CA ASN A 94 2.67 -15.39 -5.15
C ASN A 94 2.30 -16.18 -3.88
N LYS A 95 2.98 -15.91 -2.76
CA LYS A 95 2.63 -16.53 -1.47
C LYS A 95 1.43 -15.84 -0.81
N HIS A 96 1.29 -14.53 -0.98
CA HIS A 96 0.22 -13.71 -0.36
C HIS A 96 -1.02 -13.53 -1.27
N HIS A 97 -0.85 -13.60 -2.59
CA HIS A 97 -1.85 -13.42 -3.65
C HIS A 97 -2.23 -14.74 -4.33
N LYS A 98 -2.08 -15.90 -3.67
CA LYS A 98 -2.89 -17.08 -4.05
C LYS A 98 -4.40 -16.75 -4.06
N ASN A 99 -4.78 -15.68 -3.36
CA ASN A 99 -6.11 -15.13 -3.30
C ASN A 99 -6.38 -14.18 -4.47
N LYS A 100 -7.58 -14.30 -5.07
CA LYS A 100 -8.07 -13.45 -6.14
C LYS A 100 -7.95 -11.96 -5.78
N ILE A 101 -7.43 -11.16 -6.73
CA ILE A 101 -7.47 -9.69 -6.64
C ILE A 101 -8.93 -9.27 -6.50
N LYS A 102 -9.23 -8.45 -5.49
CA LYS A 102 -10.58 -7.98 -5.19
C LYS A 102 -10.85 -6.60 -5.79
N GLY A 103 -9.84 -5.75 -5.85
CA GLY A 103 -9.98 -4.38 -6.32
C GLY A 103 -8.77 -3.52 -5.96
N LEU A 104 -8.96 -2.21 -5.91
CA LEU A 104 -7.95 -1.23 -5.55
C LEU A 104 -8.11 -0.77 -4.09
N ILE A 105 -7.01 -0.35 -3.47
CA ILE A 105 -7.02 0.17 -2.10
C ILE A 105 -7.99 1.34 -1.89
N ASN A 106 -8.15 2.19 -2.92
CA ASN A 106 -9.05 3.35 -2.87
C ASN A 106 -10.53 2.98 -2.85
N GLU A 107 -10.88 1.72 -3.18
CA GLU A 107 -12.25 1.19 -3.19
C GLU A 107 -12.67 0.60 -1.84
N VAL A 108 -11.76 0.52 -0.85
CA VAL A 108 -12.11 0.12 0.52
C VAL A 108 -13.02 1.17 1.17
N ILE A 109 -12.92 2.43 0.73
CA ILE A 109 -13.77 3.53 1.20
C ILE A 109 -14.56 4.08 0.02
N LYS A 110 -15.88 4.12 0.17
CA LYS A 110 -16.76 4.83 -0.77
C LYS A 110 -16.62 6.33 -0.54
N THR A 111 -16.17 7.05 -1.55
CA THR A 111 -16.18 8.52 -1.59
C THR A 111 -16.49 8.94 -3.02
N ASP A 112 -17.08 10.12 -3.17
CA ASP A 112 -17.27 10.74 -4.47
C ASP A 112 -15.89 11.12 -5.03
N TYR A 113 -15.65 10.84 -6.32
CA TYR A 113 -14.44 11.27 -7.04
C TYR A 113 -14.69 12.63 -7.67
#